data_AF-A0A2D6T8S3-F1
#
_entry.id   AF-A0A2D6T8S3-F1
#
_cell.length_a   1.000
_cell.length_b   1.000
_cell.length_c   1.000
_cell.angle_alpha   90.00
_cell.angle_beta   90.00
_cell.angle_gamma   90.00
#
_symmetry.space_group_name_H-M   'P 1'
#
loop_
_entity.id
_entity.type
_entity.pdbx_description
1 polymer ?
#
loop_
_entity_poly.entity_id
_entity_poly.type
_entity_poly.pdbx_seq_one_letter_code
_entity_poly.pdbx_strand_id
1 'polypeptide(L)'
;MGDKAQTPKEFPDVRLHKLKDYIDAEFAGEHKVKGKIEELRTWRVNALESDFRRFDASLRHGLTTLVGRRSELEKMLDVLNTANSGKAQVIDISGDAGLGKTRLVHEFRQRLAADKVMWLQGNCMSSGQGIPFLPFIEVVRSSFDIADDTRQAAVEHQLRRGLDLLGLESDEGTPYLLNLLG
;
A
#
# COMPACT_ATOMS: atom_id res chain seq x y z
N MET A 1 -37.94 8.91 8.22
CA MET A 1 -37.99 9.12 6.75
C MET A 1 -37.32 10.45 6.47
N GLY A 2 -36.06 10.44 6.06
CA GLY A 2 -35.25 11.64 5.87
C GLY A 2 -34.15 11.27 4.89
N ASP A 3 -34.44 11.55 3.63
CA ASP A 3 -33.71 11.14 2.44
C ASP A 3 -32.28 11.69 2.50
N LYS A 4 -31.28 10.80 2.66
CA LYS A 4 -29.87 11.16 2.50
C LYS A 4 -29.65 11.32 1.00
N ALA A 5 -29.77 12.56 0.52
CA ALA A 5 -29.47 12.95 -0.84
C ALA A 5 -28.07 12.42 -1.20
N GLN A 6 -28.09 11.41 -2.06
CA GLN A 6 -26.92 10.76 -2.61
C GLN A 6 -26.23 11.77 -3.53
N THR A 7 -25.07 12.25 -3.12
CA THR A 7 -24.28 13.19 -3.92
C THR A 7 -23.82 12.50 -5.22
N PRO A 8 -23.92 13.15 -6.38
CA PRO A 8 -23.52 12.55 -7.64
C PRO A 8 -22.00 12.31 -7.65
N LYS A 9 -21.58 11.06 -7.78
CA LYS A 9 -20.18 10.65 -8.04
C LYS A 9 -19.80 10.81 -9.52
N GLU A 10 -20.39 11.76 -10.24
CA GLU A 10 -20.06 11.98 -11.64
C GLU A 10 -19.13 13.17 -11.80
N PHE A 11 -17.94 12.87 -12.31
CA PHE A 11 -16.90 13.81 -12.71
C PHE A 11 -16.98 14.01 -14.23
N PRO A 12 -17.67 15.05 -14.73
CA PRO A 12 -17.81 15.27 -16.18
C PRO A 12 -16.59 15.98 -16.79
N ASP A 13 -15.66 16.48 -15.98
CA ASP A 13 -14.51 17.25 -16.46
C ASP A 13 -13.34 16.33 -16.85
N VAL A 14 -13.01 16.32 -18.14
CA VAL A 14 -12.09 15.38 -18.83
C VAL A 14 -10.67 15.37 -18.20
N ARG A 15 -10.30 16.40 -17.44
CA ARG A 15 -8.99 16.53 -16.80
C ARG A 15 -8.88 15.82 -15.44
N LEU A 16 -9.97 15.75 -14.67
CA LEU A 16 -9.98 15.10 -13.35
C LEU A 16 -10.18 13.59 -13.43
N HIS A 17 -10.72 13.06 -14.53
CA HIS A 17 -10.88 11.62 -14.73
C HIS A 17 -9.56 10.84 -14.57
N LYS A 18 -8.41 11.45 -14.88
CA LYS A 18 -7.09 10.82 -14.73
C LYS A 18 -6.60 10.76 -13.28
N LEU A 19 -7.16 11.59 -12.39
CA LEU A 19 -6.75 11.70 -10.99
C LEU A 19 -7.76 11.09 -10.03
N LYS A 20 -9.01 10.84 -10.46
CA LYS A 20 -10.11 10.30 -9.62
C LYS A 20 -9.74 9.03 -8.85
N ASP A 21 -8.79 8.24 -9.36
CA ASP A 21 -8.35 6.99 -8.74
C ASP A 21 -7.25 7.22 -7.69
N TYR A 22 -6.67 8.43 -7.63
CA TYR A 22 -5.47 8.79 -6.85
C TYR A 22 -5.74 9.82 -5.75
N ILE A 23 -6.90 10.48 -5.76
CA ILE A 23 -7.25 11.54 -4.82
C ILE A 23 -8.64 11.30 -4.24
N ASP A 24 -8.77 11.53 -2.94
CA ASP A 24 -10.08 11.82 -2.37
C ASP A 24 -10.38 13.30 -2.61
N ALA A 25 -11.47 13.56 -3.34
CA ALA A 25 -11.82 14.91 -3.74
C ALA A 25 -13.33 15.13 -3.65
N GLU A 26 -13.72 16.22 -3.01
CA GLU A 26 -15.11 16.65 -2.91
C GLU A 26 -15.38 17.84 -3.85
N PHE A 27 -16.60 17.93 -4.36
CA PHE A 27 -17.00 19.06 -5.18
C PHE A 27 -17.05 20.33 -4.33
N ALA A 28 -16.29 21.35 -4.72
CA ALA A 28 -16.11 22.59 -3.98
C ALA A 28 -16.86 23.78 -4.60
N GLY A 29 -17.75 23.52 -5.58
CA GLY A 29 -18.60 24.53 -6.20
C GLY A 29 -18.08 25.08 -7.52
N GLU A 30 -18.77 26.09 -8.04
CA GLU A 30 -18.42 26.81 -9.27
C GLU A 30 -17.80 28.17 -8.92
N HIS A 31 -16.67 28.49 -9.54
CA HIS A 31 -15.88 29.68 -9.20
C HIS A 31 -15.52 30.48 -10.45
N LYS A 32 -15.74 31.79 -10.42
CA LYS A 32 -15.21 32.71 -11.45
C LYS A 32 -13.71 32.85 -11.30
N VAL A 33 -12.96 32.29 -12.25
CA VAL A 33 -11.50 32.38 -12.27
C VAL A 33 -11.07 33.48 -13.23
N LYS A 34 -10.19 34.36 -12.77
CA LYS A 34 -9.67 35.49 -13.56
C LYS A 34 -9.04 34.98 -14.87
N GLY A 35 -9.53 35.48 -16.01
CA GLY A 35 -9.06 35.08 -17.34
C GLY A 35 -9.82 33.90 -17.97
N LYS A 36 -10.86 33.38 -17.31
CA LYS A 36 -11.80 32.40 -17.86
C LYS A 36 -13.18 33.04 -18.01
N ILE A 37 -13.80 32.79 -19.15
CA ILE A 37 -15.10 33.39 -19.51
C ILE A 37 -16.25 32.66 -18.78
N GLU A 38 -16.06 31.38 -18.47
CA GLU A 38 -17.04 30.54 -17.78
C GLU A 38 -16.62 30.25 -16.33
N GLU A 39 -17.61 30.06 -15.46
CA GLU A 39 -17.40 29.58 -14.09
C GLU A 39 -16.84 28.17 -14.12
N LEU A 40 -15.69 27.98 -13.46
CA LEU A 40 -15.03 26.68 -13.41
C LEU A 40 -15.55 25.90 -12.22
N ARG A 41 -15.96 24.66 -12.47
CA ARG A 41 -16.22 23.67 -11.43
C ARG A 41 -14.90 23.34 -10.72
N THR A 42 -14.88 23.44 -9.40
CA THR A 42 -13.69 23.16 -8.59
C THR A 42 -13.95 21.97 -7.68
N TRP A 43 -12.86 21.29 -7.34
CA TRP A 43 -12.85 20.19 -6.40
C TRP A 43 -11.76 20.46 -5.37
N ARG A 44 -12.07 20.18 -4.10
CA ARG A 44 -11.10 20.21 -3.02
C ARG A 44 -10.49 18.83 -2.89
N VAL A 45 -9.17 18.75 -2.97
CA VAL A 45 -8.43 17.51 -2.67
C VAL A 45 -8.32 17.40 -1.16
N ASN A 46 -9.01 16.43 -0.59
CA ASN A 46 -9.02 16.16 0.84
C ASN A 46 -7.82 15.33 1.26
N ALA A 47 -7.42 14.38 0.40
CA ALA A 47 -6.23 13.58 0.60
C ALA A 47 -5.60 13.22 -0.74
N LEU A 48 -4.27 13.21 -0.78
CA LEU A 48 -3.53 12.46 -1.77
C LEU A 48 -3.37 11.05 -1.19
N GLU A 49 -3.91 10.02 -1.85
CA GLU A 49 -3.59 8.65 -1.44
C GLU A 49 -2.14 8.38 -1.87
N SER A 50 -1.19 8.63 -0.97
CA SER A 50 0.25 8.70 -1.26
C SER A 50 0.89 7.37 -1.69
N ASP A 51 0.15 6.26 -1.59
CA ASP A 51 0.63 4.91 -1.88
C ASP A 51 -0.03 4.23 -3.08
N PHE A 52 -0.72 5.00 -3.93
CA PHE A 52 -1.53 4.45 -5.00
C PHE A 52 -0.71 3.95 -6.20
N ARG A 53 -0.55 2.62 -6.34
CA ARG A 53 0.08 2.02 -7.52
C ARG A 53 -0.89 2.02 -8.68
N ARG A 54 -0.36 1.96 -9.91
CA ARG A 54 -1.16 1.63 -11.10
C ARG A 54 -1.99 0.34 -10.91
N PHE A 55 -1.47 -0.61 -10.16
CA PHE A 55 -2.18 -1.84 -9.85
C PHE A 55 -3.35 -1.62 -8.88
N ASP A 56 -3.27 -0.68 -7.94
CA ASP A 56 -4.35 -0.38 -6.99
C ASP A 56 -5.56 0.27 -7.68
N ALA A 57 -5.32 1.09 -8.71
CA ALA A 57 -6.38 1.57 -9.60
C ALA A 57 -7.08 0.41 -10.32
N SER A 58 -6.33 -0.60 -10.74
CA SER A 58 -6.89 -1.79 -11.38
C SER A 58 -7.73 -2.64 -10.41
N LEU A 59 -7.35 -2.68 -9.12
CA LEU A 59 -8.14 -3.36 -8.08
C LEU A 59 -9.53 -2.75 -7.92
N ARG A 60 -9.64 -1.41 -7.96
CA ARG A 60 -10.93 -0.70 -7.81
C ARG A 60 -11.91 -0.98 -8.95
N HIS A 61 -11.40 -1.23 -10.15
CA HIS A 61 -12.23 -1.55 -11.32
C HIS A 61 -12.60 -3.03 -11.45
N GLY A 62 -12.08 -3.87 -10.56
CA GLY A 62 -12.23 -5.30 -10.67
C GLY A 62 -11.19 -5.89 -11.61
N LEU A 63 -10.73 -7.06 -11.21
CA LEU A 63 -9.63 -7.75 -11.85
C LEU A 63 -10.16 -8.86 -12.77
N THR A 64 -9.65 -8.94 -13.99
CA THR A 64 -9.91 -10.11 -14.86
C THR A 64 -9.30 -11.38 -14.27
N THR A 65 -9.79 -12.54 -14.66
CA THR A 65 -9.23 -13.84 -14.27
C THR A 65 -7.75 -13.93 -14.66
N LEU A 66 -6.91 -14.41 -13.74
CA LEU A 66 -5.50 -14.66 -14.02
C LEU A 66 -5.36 -15.90 -14.92
N VAL A 67 -4.71 -15.74 -16.08
CA VAL A 67 -4.49 -16.82 -17.05
C VAL A 67 -2.99 -17.13 -17.15
N GLY A 68 -2.64 -18.41 -17.30
CA GLY A 68 -1.28 -18.85 -17.64
C GLY A 68 -0.25 -18.77 -16.52
N ARG A 69 -0.66 -18.49 -15.27
CA ARG A 69 0.24 -18.30 -14.12
C ARG A 69 0.10 -19.35 -13.01
N ARG A 70 -0.50 -20.50 -13.34
CA ARG A 70 -0.80 -21.54 -12.35
C ARG A 70 0.47 -22.14 -11.76
N SER A 71 1.45 -22.46 -12.59
CA SER A 71 2.69 -23.11 -12.16
C SER A 71 3.56 -22.18 -11.30
N GLU A 72 3.59 -20.88 -11.58
CA GLU A 72 4.29 -19.91 -10.72
C GLU A 72 3.61 -19.77 -9.36
N LEU A 73 2.27 -19.73 -9.32
CA LEU A 73 1.54 -19.70 -8.04
C LEU A 73 1.76 -20.96 -7.21
N GLU A 74 1.74 -22.14 -7.84
CA GLU A 74 2.05 -23.42 -7.18
C GLU A 74 3.46 -23.41 -6.58
N LYS A 75 4.47 -22.97 -7.35
CA LYS A 75 5.84 -22.82 -6.84
C LYS A 75 5.93 -21.89 -5.63
N MET A 76 5.26 -20.74 -5.66
CA MET A 76 5.27 -19.81 -4.52
C MET A 76 4.64 -20.43 -3.27
N LEU A 77 3.58 -21.24 -3.44
CA LEU A 77 2.92 -21.96 -2.33
C LEU A 77 3.82 -23.08 -1.78
N ASP A 78 4.53 -23.81 -2.64
CA ASP A 78 5.49 -24.85 -2.21
C ASP A 78 6.66 -24.25 -1.41
N VAL A 79 7.15 -23.08 -1.83
CA VAL A 79 8.17 -22.34 -1.09
C VAL A 79 7.64 -21.89 0.27
N LEU A 80 6.40 -21.40 0.36
CA LEU A 80 5.78 -21.07 1.65
C LEU A 80 5.66 -22.29 2.57
N ASN A 81 5.27 -23.45 2.02
CA ASN A 81 5.20 -24.70 2.79
C ASN A 81 6.59 -25.09 3.34
N THR A 82 7.66 -24.86 2.57
CA THR A 82 9.03 -25.08 3.04
C THR A 82 9.42 -24.06 4.11
N ALA A 83 8.99 -22.81 3.98
CA ALA A 83 9.25 -21.78 4.99
C ALA A 83 8.65 -22.12 6.36
N ASN A 84 7.48 -22.80 6.37
CA ASN A 84 6.85 -23.30 7.59
C ASN A 84 7.70 -24.33 8.35
N SER A 85 8.74 -24.90 7.73
CA SER A 85 9.72 -25.76 8.43
C SER A 85 10.78 -24.97 9.20
N GLY A 86 10.61 -23.66 9.38
CA GLY A 86 11.54 -22.78 10.11
C GLY A 86 12.76 -22.33 9.30
N LYS A 87 12.78 -22.55 7.97
CA LYS A 87 13.88 -22.10 7.11
C LYS A 87 13.46 -20.85 6.34
N ALA A 88 14.25 -19.79 6.41
CA ALA A 88 14.04 -18.62 5.56
C ALA A 88 14.06 -19.02 4.08
N GLN A 89 13.13 -18.47 3.30
CA GLN A 89 13.01 -18.69 1.87
C GLN A 89 12.97 -17.35 1.15
N VAL A 90 13.51 -17.31 -0.08
CA VAL A 90 13.53 -16.11 -0.92
C VAL A 90 12.99 -16.47 -2.30
N ILE A 91 12.08 -15.65 -2.80
CA ILE A 91 11.53 -15.76 -4.15
C ILE A 91 11.86 -14.47 -4.88
N ASP A 92 12.63 -14.58 -5.98
CA ASP A 92 12.80 -13.48 -6.93
C ASP A 92 11.80 -13.63 -8.08
N ILE A 93 11.06 -12.55 -8.37
CA ILE A 93 10.09 -12.50 -9.47
C ILE A 93 10.59 -11.51 -10.51
N SER A 94 11.27 -12.04 -11.51
CA SER A 94 11.82 -11.29 -12.63
C SER A 94 10.98 -11.46 -13.91
N GLY A 95 11.13 -10.49 -14.82
CA GLY A 95 10.44 -10.47 -16.10
C GLY A 95 10.11 -9.05 -16.56
N ASP A 96 9.66 -8.90 -17.79
CA ASP A 96 9.43 -7.58 -18.38
C ASP A 96 8.31 -6.78 -17.69
N ALA A 97 8.38 -5.47 -17.82
CA ALA A 97 7.34 -4.56 -17.35
C ALA A 97 6.00 -4.93 -18.01
N GLY A 98 4.92 -4.96 -17.22
CA GLY A 98 3.58 -5.27 -17.72
C GLY A 98 3.20 -6.76 -17.77
N LEU A 99 4.13 -7.70 -17.53
CA LEU A 99 3.82 -9.15 -17.54
C LEU A 99 3.02 -9.67 -16.33
N GLY A 100 2.47 -8.78 -15.50
CA GLY A 100 1.61 -9.16 -14.38
C GLY A 100 2.34 -9.64 -13.12
N LYS A 101 3.61 -9.27 -12.89
CA LYS A 101 4.36 -9.63 -11.67
C LYS A 101 3.65 -9.21 -10.38
N THR A 102 3.19 -7.95 -10.31
CA THR A 102 2.41 -7.44 -9.16
C THR A 102 1.09 -8.19 -9.02
N ARG A 103 0.46 -8.57 -10.13
CA ARG A 103 -0.77 -9.37 -10.10
C ARG A 103 -0.52 -10.78 -9.57
N LEU A 104 0.60 -11.40 -9.94
CA LEU A 104 1.00 -12.71 -9.41
C LEU A 104 1.16 -12.68 -7.88
N VAL A 105 1.86 -11.67 -7.35
CA VAL A 105 2.03 -11.49 -5.90
C VAL A 105 0.68 -11.24 -5.20
N HIS A 106 -0.19 -10.43 -5.81
CA HIS A 106 -1.54 -10.22 -5.30
C HIS A 106 -2.34 -11.51 -5.22
N GLU A 107 -2.32 -12.32 -6.28
CA GLU A 107 -3.04 -13.60 -6.35
C GLU A 107 -2.48 -14.64 -5.39
N PHE A 108 -1.17 -14.65 -5.19
CA PHE A 108 -0.54 -15.42 -4.13
C PHE A 108 -1.06 -15.00 -2.76
N ARG A 109 -1.08 -13.69 -2.46
CA ARG A 109 -1.61 -13.14 -1.20
C ARG A 109 -3.07 -13.52 -0.96
N GLN A 110 -3.92 -13.50 -2.00
CA GLN A 110 -5.34 -13.90 -1.87
C GLN A 110 -5.54 -15.37 -1.48
N ARG A 111 -4.54 -16.22 -1.71
CA ARG A 111 -4.59 -17.65 -1.33
C ARG A 111 -4.08 -17.92 0.08
N LEU A 112 -3.53 -16.90 0.75
CA LEU A 112 -3.00 -17.04 2.11
C LEU A 112 -4.13 -16.90 3.12
N ALA A 113 -4.09 -17.75 4.14
CA ALA A 113 -4.98 -17.62 5.28
C ALA A 113 -4.45 -16.51 6.20
N ALA A 114 -5.26 -15.47 6.41
CA ALA A 114 -4.85 -14.25 7.15
C ALA A 114 -4.45 -14.54 8.61
N ASP A 115 -4.96 -15.61 9.19
CA ASP A 115 -4.64 -16.09 10.53
C ASP A 115 -3.32 -16.87 10.60
N LYS A 116 -2.76 -17.28 9.46
CA LYS A 116 -1.53 -18.11 9.38
C LYS A 116 -0.32 -17.37 8.88
N VAL A 117 -0.51 -16.28 8.14
CA VAL A 117 0.58 -15.51 7.53
C VAL A 117 0.43 -14.04 7.85
N MET A 118 1.42 -13.50 8.55
CA MET A 118 1.59 -12.06 8.64
C MET A 118 2.17 -11.53 7.32
N TRP A 119 1.41 -10.69 6.62
CA TRP A 119 1.85 -10.07 5.37
C TRP A 119 2.42 -8.68 5.61
N LEU A 120 3.72 -8.53 5.40
CA LEU A 120 4.44 -7.25 5.48
C LEU A 120 4.87 -6.79 4.09
N GLN A 121 4.80 -5.49 3.83
CA GLN A 121 5.05 -4.95 2.49
C GLN A 121 5.71 -3.58 2.54
N GLY A 122 6.79 -3.42 1.77
CA GLY A 122 7.52 -2.17 1.59
C GLY A 122 7.90 -1.96 0.13
N ASN A 123 8.21 -0.71 -0.24
CA ASN A 123 8.27 -0.29 -1.64
C ASN A 123 9.59 0.35 -2.03
N CYS A 124 10.17 -0.16 -3.11
CA CYS A 124 11.29 0.47 -3.77
C CYS A 124 10.78 1.53 -4.76
N MET A 125 10.31 2.67 -4.27
CA MET A 125 9.89 3.78 -5.14
C MET A 125 11.09 4.59 -5.64
N SER A 126 11.01 5.12 -6.86
CA SER A 126 12.07 5.96 -7.43
C SER A 126 12.30 7.25 -6.64
N SER A 127 11.27 7.77 -5.96
CA SER A 127 11.35 8.89 -5.03
C SER A 127 12.20 8.61 -3.79
N GLY A 128 12.42 7.32 -3.46
CA GLY A 128 13.14 6.87 -2.27
C GLY A 128 14.59 6.45 -2.52
N GLN A 129 15.14 6.63 -3.72
CA GLN A 129 16.47 6.12 -4.09
C GLN A 129 17.63 6.63 -3.22
N GLY A 130 17.45 7.72 -2.49
CA GLY A 130 18.45 8.28 -1.58
C GLY A 130 18.36 7.80 -0.13
N ILE A 131 17.36 6.98 0.22
CA ILE A 131 17.11 6.54 1.60
C ILE A 131 17.47 5.05 1.71
N PRO A 132 18.60 4.69 2.35
CA PRO A 132 18.97 3.30 2.57
C PRO A 132 17.87 2.55 3.31
N PHE A 133 17.61 1.31 2.88
CA PHE A 133 16.63 0.43 3.51
C PHE A 133 15.21 0.99 3.62
N LEU A 134 14.83 2.00 2.82
CA LEU A 134 13.48 2.57 2.84
C LEU A 134 12.35 1.54 2.82
N PRO A 135 12.37 0.47 1.99
CA PRO A 135 11.31 -0.53 2.02
C PRO A 135 11.16 -1.21 3.39
N PHE A 136 12.27 -1.41 4.11
CA PHE A 136 12.25 -2.01 5.45
C PHE A 136 11.77 -1.01 6.51
N ILE A 137 12.15 0.27 6.38
CA ILE A 137 11.66 1.36 7.23
C ILE A 137 10.13 1.47 7.10
N GLU A 138 9.60 1.44 5.88
CA GLU A 138 8.16 1.46 5.60
C GLU A 138 7.45 0.25 6.21
N VAL A 139 8.03 -0.95 6.09
CA VAL A 139 7.51 -2.17 6.71
C VAL A 139 7.42 -2.00 8.23
N VAL A 140 8.49 -1.56 8.89
CA VAL A 140 8.51 -1.40 10.35
C VAL A 140 7.50 -0.36 10.79
N ARG A 141 7.47 0.82 10.14
CA ARG A 141 6.53 1.89 10.48
C ARG A 141 5.07 1.45 10.33
N SER A 142 4.73 0.83 9.19
CA SER A 142 3.37 0.36 8.94
C SER A 142 2.95 -0.81 9.83
N SER A 143 3.88 -1.71 10.18
CA SER A 143 3.57 -2.88 11.02
C SER A 143 3.31 -2.50 12.48
N PHE A 144 3.93 -1.43 12.96
CA PHE A 144 3.87 -1.01 14.36
C PHE A 144 3.11 0.31 14.59
N ASP A 145 2.41 0.79 13.55
CA ASP A 145 1.60 2.03 13.59
C ASP A 145 2.41 3.27 14.02
N ILE A 146 3.63 3.38 13.50
CA ILE A 146 4.56 4.47 13.80
C ILE A 146 4.40 5.56 12.73
N ALA A 147 3.80 6.68 13.12
CA ALA A 147 3.71 7.87 12.27
C ALA A 147 5.05 8.61 12.19
N ASP A 148 5.25 9.39 11.13
CA ASP A 148 6.50 10.13 10.87
C ASP A 148 6.87 11.13 11.97
N ASP A 149 5.88 11.68 12.68
CA ASP A 149 6.02 12.67 13.75
C ASP A 149 5.97 12.05 15.16
N THR A 150 6.00 10.72 15.25
CA THR A 150 5.97 10.01 16.52
C THR A 150 7.20 10.34 17.36
N ARG A 151 6.98 10.72 18.62
CA ARG A 151 8.09 10.98 19.55
C ARG A 151 8.90 9.71 19.79
N GLN A 152 10.22 9.84 19.87
CA GLN A 152 11.15 8.71 20.03
C GLN A 152 10.78 7.74 21.16
N ALA A 153 10.38 8.24 22.33
CA ALA A 153 9.95 7.39 23.45
C ALA A 153 8.69 6.55 23.13
N ALA A 154 7.78 7.09 22.31
CA ALA A 154 6.60 6.35 21.85
C ALA A 154 6.96 5.33 20.76
N VAL A 155 7.91 5.65 19.87
CA VAL A 155 8.45 4.71 18.87
C VAL A 155 9.01 3.48 19.56
N GLU A 156 9.87 3.66 20.57
CA GLU A 156 10.46 2.53 21.31
C GLU A 156 9.38 1.64 21.95
N HIS A 157 8.39 2.26 22.60
CA HIS A 157 7.28 1.53 23.21
C HIS A 157 6.45 0.75 22.18
N GLN A 158 6.16 1.35 21.01
CA GLN A 158 5.43 0.69 19.93
C GLN A 158 6.23 -0.49 19.34
N LEU A 159 7.54 -0.34 19.14
CA LEU A 159 8.42 -1.41 18.68
C LEU A 159 8.44 -2.59 19.65
N ARG A 160 8.66 -2.33 20.95
CA ARG A 160 8.68 -3.38 21.98
C ARG A 160 7.38 -4.17 22.00
N ARG A 161 6.25 -3.47 22.10
CA ARG A 161 4.91 -4.07 22.06
C ARG A 161 4.68 -4.88 20.79
N GLY A 162 5.11 -4.36 19.65
CA GLY A 162 4.99 -5.02 18.37
C GLY A 162 5.78 -6.32 18.30
N LEU A 163 7.04 -6.29 18.72
CA LEU A 163 7.91 -7.48 18.79
C LEU A 163 7.34 -8.54 19.73
N ASP A 164 6.83 -8.15 20.90
CA ASP A 164 6.20 -9.07 21.86
C ASP A 164 4.98 -9.78 21.25
N LEU A 165 4.13 -9.04 20.52
CA LEU A 165 2.96 -9.61 19.83
C LEU A 165 3.36 -10.60 18.74
N LEU A 166 4.56 -10.45 18.16
CA LEU A 166 5.12 -11.36 17.17
C LEU A 166 5.87 -12.54 17.79
N GLY A 167 6.00 -12.59 19.12
CA GLY A 167 6.79 -13.59 19.82
C GLY A 167 8.30 -13.46 19.58
N LEU A 168 8.76 -12.26 19.23
CA LEU A 168 10.18 -11.92 19.05
C LEU A 168 10.73 -11.28 20.33
N GLU A 169 12.01 -11.49 20.62
CA GLU A 169 12.63 -10.91 21.81
C GLU A 169 12.75 -9.39 21.69
N SER A 170 11.87 -8.66 22.39
CA SER A 170 11.80 -7.20 22.30
C SER A 170 13.07 -6.51 22.75
N ASP A 171 13.74 -7.04 23.78
CA ASP A 171 14.95 -6.44 24.33
C ASP A 171 16.13 -6.54 23.37
N GLU A 172 16.22 -7.63 22.62
CA GLU A 172 17.24 -7.81 21.59
C GLU A 172 16.89 -7.06 20.31
N GLY A 173 15.63 -7.11 19.86
CA GLY A 173 15.21 -6.57 18.57
C GLY A 173 15.06 -5.05 18.51
N THR A 174 14.62 -4.42 19.61
CA THR A 174 14.29 -2.99 19.62
C THR A 174 15.48 -2.09 19.27
N PRO A 175 16.71 -2.29 19.80
CA PRO A 175 17.86 -1.46 19.44
C PRO A 175 18.17 -1.46 17.94
N TYR A 176 18.00 -2.61 17.26
CA TYR A 176 18.25 -2.70 15.82
C TYR A 176 17.19 -1.96 14.99
N LEU A 177 15.92 -2.06 15.40
CA LEU A 177 14.83 -1.37 14.71
C LEU A 177 14.89 0.14 14.95
N LEU A 178 15.27 0.59 16.15
CA LEU A 178 15.52 2.02 16.39
C LEU A 178 16.63 2.57 15.49
N ASN A 179 17.75 1.85 15.39
CA ASN A 179 18.85 2.24 14.50
C ASN A 179 18.44 2.25 13.02
N LEU A 180 17.57 1.34 12.60
CA LEU A 180 17.02 1.32 11.24
C LEU A 180 16.11 2.54 10.96
N LEU A 181 15.35 2.99 11.96
CA LEU A 181 14.39 4.09 11.81
C LEU A 181 15.03 5.49 11.86
N GLY A 182 16.26 5.61 12.38
CA GLY A 182 17.01 6.86 12.50
C GLY A 182 16.75 7.57 13.81
#